data_AF-A0A2V5HC80-F1
#
_entry.id   AF-A0A2V5HC80-F1
#
_cell.length_a   1.000
_cell.length_b   1.000
_cell.length_c   1.000
_cell.angle_alpha   90.00
_cell.angle_beta   90.00
_cell.angle_gamma   90.00
#
_symmetry.space_group_name_H-M   'P 1'
#
loop_
_entity.id
_entity.type
_entity.pdbx_description
1 polymer ?
#
loop_
_entity_poly.entity_id
_entity_poly.type
_entity_poly.pdbx_seq_one_letter_code
_entity_poly.pdbx_strand_id
1 'polypeptide(L)' 'MSQSFAVFDDILPACDLCHSKKIRCNRQRNCSNCVDVGVECQRLRRGRTSRKRSFTRFAASVA' A
#
# COMPACT_ATOMS: atom_id res chain seq x y z
N MET A 1 22.83 13.72 -16.21
CA MET A 1 21.50 13.43 -15.64
C MET A 1 21.29 11.92 -15.66
N SER A 2 21.53 11.21 -14.56
CA SER A 2 21.44 9.74 -14.53
C SER A 2 20.85 9.26 -13.20
N GLN A 3 19.53 9.20 -13.21
CA GLN A 3 18.66 8.15 -12.66
C GLN A 3 19.08 7.49 -11.34
N SER A 4 18.36 7.84 -10.28
CA SER A 4 18.17 7.01 -9.09
C SER A 4 16.71 7.09 -8.69
N PHE A 5 15.83 6.60 -9.58
CA PHE A 5 14.46 6.26 -9.18
C PHE A 5 14.59 4.96 -8.42
N ALA A 6 14.51 5.06 -7.10
CA ALA A 6 14.46 3.91 -6.21
C ALA A 6 13.53 2.87 -6.83
N VAL A 7 14.07 1.67 -7.00
CA VAL A 7 13.34 0.44 -7.32
C VAL A 7 12.47 0.16 -6.09
N PHE A 8 11.43 0.96 -5.92
CA PHE A 8 10.21 0.50 -5.27
C PHE A 8 9.72 -0.54 -6.24
N ASP A 9 10.07 -1.80 -5.99
CA ASP A 9 9.24 -2.90 -6.43
C ASP A 9 7.84 -2.50 -5.95
N ASP A 10 7.07 -1.94 -6.87
CA ASP A 10 5.72 -1.43 -6.69
C ASP A 10 4.85 -2.65 -6.46
N ILE A 11 5.03 -3.27 -5.30
CA ILE A 11 4.29 -4.43 -4.90
C ILE A 11 2.93 -3.90 -4.48
N LEU A 12 2.11 -3.57 -5.48
CA LEU A 12 0.77 -3.04 -5.30
C LEU A 12 0.04 -3.92 -4.28
N PRO A 13 -0.63 -3.33 -3.27
CA PRO A 13 -1.25 -4.09 -2.20
C PRO A 13 -2.23 -5.10 -2.78
N ALA A 14 -2.31 -6.30 -2.19
CA ALA A 14 -3.24 -7.32 -2.67
C ALA A 14 -4.64 -6.72 -2.87
N CYS A 15 -5.33 -7.11 -3.95
CA CYS A 15 -6.68 -6.62 -4.18
C CYS A 15 -7.65 -7.12 -3.10
N ASP A 16 -8.80 -6.47 -3.04
CA ASP A 16 -9.79 -6.70 -1.98
C ASP A 16 -10.38 -8.12 -2.11
N LEU A 17 -10.55 -8.63 -3.32
CA LEU A 17 -10.99 -10.01 -3.56
C LEU A 17 -9.99 -11.04 -3.06
N CYS A 18 -8.72 -10.95 -3.48
CA CYS A 18 -7.69 -11.91 -3.05
C CYS A 18 -7.50 -11.87 -1.54
N HIS A 19 -7.57 -10.68 -0.94
CA HIS A 19 -7.46 -10.51 0.49
C HIS A 19 -8.64 -11.13 1.24
N SER A 20 -9.87 -10.88 0.78
CA SER A 20 -11.08 -11.43 1.39
C SER A 20 -11.12 -12.96 1.29
N LYS A 21 -10.65 -13.50 0.16
CA LYS A 21 -10.50 -14.95 -0.04
C LYS A 21 -9.25 -15.54 0.61
N LYS A 22 -8.38 -14.72 1.21
CA LYS A 22 -7.08 -15.13 1.79
C LYS A 22 -6.20 -15.93 0.82
N ILE A 23 -6.25 -15.61 -0.47
CA ILE A 23 -5.44 -16.23 -1.53
C ILE A 23 -4.30 -15.32 -1.99
N ARG A 24 -3.28 -15.90 -2.60
CA ARG A 24 -2.14 -15.13 -3.14
C ARG A 24 -2.60 -14.25 -4.30
N CYS A 25 -2.35 -12.95 -4.19
CA CYS A 25 -2.52 -12.00 -5.28
C CYS A 25 -1.23 -11.92 -6.10
N ASN A 26 -1.33 -11.98 -7.43
CA ASN A 26 -0.22 -11.73 -8.37
C ASN A 26 0.10 -10.22 -8.52
N ARG A 27 -0.69 -9.35 -7.86
CA ARG A 27 -0.48 -7.91 -7.70
C ARG A 27 -0.34 -7.11 -9.01
N GLN A 28 -0.75 -7.65 -10.15
CA GLN A 28 -0.92 -6.93 -11.43
C GLN A 28 -2.20 -6.07 -11.46
N ARG A 29 -2.27 -5.01 -12.29
CA ARG A 29 -3.45 -4.12 -12.38
C ARG A 29 -4.78 -4.89 -12.36
N ASN A 30 -4.88 -5.91 -13.21
CA ASN A 30 -5.95 -6.90 -13.20
C ASN A 30 -5.38 -8.24 -12.74
N CYS A 31 -5.71 -8.64 -11.52
CA CYS A 31 -5.15 -9.84 -10.93
C CYS A 31 -5.69 -11.10 -11.64
N SER A 32 -4.90 -12.18 -11.80
CA SER A 32 -5.37 -13.40 -12.49
C SER A 32 -6.66 -13.92 -11.87
N ASN A 33 -6.72 -14.02 -10.54
CA ASN A 33 -7.92 -14.44 -9.82
C ASN A 33 -9.14 -13.54 -10.07
N CYS A 34 -8.93 -12.26 -10.37
CA CYS A 34 -9.99 -11.29 -10.64
C CYS A 34 -10.52 -11.49 -12.07
N VAL A 35 -9.60 -11.72 -13.01
CA VAL A 35 -9.91 -12.04 -14.42
C VAL A 35 -10.65 -13.38 -14.51
N ASP A 36 -10.17 -14.40 -13.80
CA ASP A 36 -10.78 -15.74 -13.78
C ASP A 36 -12.22 -15.73 -13.25
N VAL A 37 -12.48 -14.87 -12.26
CA VAL A 37 -13.81 -14.68 -11.67
C VAL A 37 -14.68 -13.71 -12.50
N GLY A 38 -14.10 -12.98 -13.45
CA GLY A 38 -14.80 -12.03 -14.30
C GLY A 38 -15.27 -10.77 -13.57
N VAL A 39 -14.57 -10.36 -12.50
CA VAL A 39 -14.95 -9.19 -11.68
C VAL A 39 -13.88 -8.11 -11.70
N GLU A 40 -14.29 -6.88 -11.43
CA GLU A 40 -13.39 -5.74 -11.37
C GLU A 40 -12.36 -5.88 -10.23
N CYS A 41 -11.09 -5.65 -10.54
CA CYS A 41 -10.00 -5.73 -9.57
C CYS A 41 -9.93 -4.44 -8.73
N GLN A 42 -10.56 -4.44 -7.57
CA GLN A 42 -10.57 -3.28 -6.65
C GLN A 42 -9.44 -3.34 -5.61
N ARG A 43 -8.84 -2.17 -5.35
CA ARG A 43 -7.74 -1.96 -4.39
C ARG A 43 -8.00 -0.70 -3.57
N LEU A 44 -9.14 -0.67 -2.89
CA LEU A 44 -9.60 0.52 -2.17
C LEU A 44 -9.13 0.59 -0.72
N ARG A 45 -8.34 -0.40 -0.26
CA ARG A 45 -7.78 -0.39 1.09
C ARG A 45 -6.92 0.85 1.31
N ARG A 46 -7.40 1.72 2.19
CA ARG A 46 -6.65 2.87 2.69
C ARG A 46 -5.31 2.34 3.23
N GLY A 47 -4.21 2.79 2.63
CA GLY A 47 -2.89 2.58 3.21
C GLY A 47 -2.93 3.04 4.67
N ARG A 48 -2.28 2.28 5.57
CA ARG A 48 -2.24 2.68 6.99
C ARG A 48 -1.73 4.11 7.02
N THR A 49 -2.57 5.05 7.46
CA THR A 49 -2.11 6.42 7.65
C THR A 49 -0.92 6.30 8.60
N SER A 50 0.27 6.69 8.14
CA SER A 50 1.42 6.79 9.01
C SER A 50 1.07 7.90 9.98
N ARG A 51 0.49 7.54 11.14
CA ARG A 51 0.18 8.49 12.19
C ARG A 51 1.53 8.99 12.67
N LYS A 52 2.01 10.08 12.06
CA LYS A 52 3.19 10.82 12.52
C LYS A 52 2.92 11.14 13.98
N ARG A 53 3.55 10.39 14.90
CA ARG A 53 3.62 10.76 16.31
C ARG A 53 4.38 12.07 16.32
N SER A 54 3.65 13.18 16.38
CA SER A 54 4.21 14.49 16.64
C SER A 54 4.81 14.45 18.04
N PHE A 55 6.11 14.15 18.14
CA PHE A 55 6.89 14.42 19.33
C PHE A 55 7.03 15.94 19.44
N THR A 56 6.00 16.61 19.94
CA THR A 56 6.14 17.98 20.44
C THR A 56 6.97 17.89 21.71
N ARG A 57 8.29 17.95 21.55
CA ARG A 57 9.24 18.11 22.65
C ARG A 57 9.02 19.52 23.18
N PHE A 58 8.32 19.67 24.30
CA PHE A 58 8.21 20.95 24.99
C PHE A 58 9.63 21.40 25.35
N ALA A 59 10.08 22.50 24.74
CA ALA A 59 11.29 23.20 25.13
C ALA A 59 10.96 23.97 26.42
N ALA A 60 11.36 23.43 27.57
CA ALA A 60 11.39 24.18 28.82
C ALA A 60 12.72 24.94 28.88
N SER A 61 12.68 26.22 28.52
CA SER A 61 13.70 27.20 28.87
C SER A 61 13.51 27.57 30.34
N VAL A 62 14.50 27.31 31.20
CA VAL A 62 14.57 27.94 32.53
C VAL A 62 15.74 28.91 32.54
N ALA A 63 15.41 30.12 33.03
CA ALA A 63 16.22 31.32 33.11
C ALA A 63 17.37 31.22 34.12
#